data_AF-A0A7C3N4U4-F1
#
_entry.id   AF-A0A7C3N4U4-F1
#
_cell.length_a   1.000
_cell.length_b   1.000
_cell.length_c   1.000
_cell.angle_alpha   90.00
_cell.angle_beta   90.00
_cell.angle_gamma   90.00
#
_symmetry.space_group_name_H-M   'P 1'
#
loop_
_entity.id
_entity.type
_entity.pdbx_description
1 polymer ?
#
loop_
_entity_poly.entity_id
_entity_poly.type
_entity_poly.pdbx_seq_one_letter_code
_entity_poly.pdbx_strand_id
1 'polypeptide(L)'
;MEDEAREIMDALADKTRYSIVKALLDKRMTGDEMAKIAGKARSTVESHLAMLLRLNLVTRELKDRTYYYEATPVAKGWVEKVDSSIAHDGKAMTKRNEPDLTWLYAPVPIGIFYVLSNAYLMPVHILIPSVLLGLIGAFFRNSFKKLFRSIIVASATIALATFPIIGGLPLIQLSTIFVVTFMFVFIGAFIGWAALKLAFKYLPK
;
A
#
# COMPACT_ATOMS: atom_id res chain seq x y z
N MET A 1 21.53 -5.98 -24.67
CA MET A 1 20.59 -4.81 -24.72
C MET A 1 19.60 -4.85 -23.58
N GLU A 2 18.93 -5.98 -23.31
CA GLU A 2 17.95 -6.07 -22.19
C GLU A 2 18.61 -5.99 -20.80
N ASP A 3 19.78 -6.62 -20.63
CA ASP A 3 20.52 -6.58 -19.35
C ASP A 3 21.04 -5.18 -18.99
N GLU A 4 21.52 -4.43 -19.98
CA GLU A 4 22.02 -3.06 -19.79
C GLU A 4 20.89 -2.07 -19.45
N ALA A 5 19.75 -2.20 -20.14
CA ALA A 5 18.53 -1.45 -19.83
C ALA A 5 18.05 -1.70 -18.39
N ARG A 6 18.09 -2.95 -17.94
CA ARG A 6 17.72 -3.32 -16.57
C ARG A 6 18.68 -2.75 -15.54
N GLU A 7 19.98 -2.80 -15.83
CA GLU A 7 21.01 -2.25 -14.94
C GLU A 7 20.91 -0.73 -14.79
N ILE A 8 20.59 -0.01 -15.89
CA ILE A 8 20.32 1.42 -15.87
C ILE A 8 19.07 1.75 -15.03
N MET A 9 18.00 0.97 -15.20
CA MET A 9 16.77 1.16 -14.41
C MET A 9 17.01 0.91 -12.92
N ASP A 10 17.75 -0.14 -12.56
CA ASP A 10 18.13 -0.43 -11.16
C ASP A 10 19.03 0.66 -10.57
N ALA A 11 19.92 1.23 -11.39
CA ALA A 11 20.73 2.38 -10.98
C ALA A 11 19.87 3.62 -10.71
N LEU A 12 18.93 3.95 -11.61
CA LEU A 12 18.04 5.11 -11.47
C LEU A 12 16.91 4.89 -10.45
N ALA A 13 16.65 3.67 -10.00
CA ALA A 13 15.73 3.40 -8.90
C ALA A 13 16.25 3.92 -7.53
N ASP A 14 17.57 4.13 -7.40
CA ASP A 14 18.14 4.76 -6.21
C ASP A 14 17.90 6.27 -6.22
N LYS A 15 17.23 6.75 -5.16
CA LYS A 15 16.86 8.15 -4.99
C LYS A 15 18.05 9.11 -5.12
N THR A 16 19.22 8.73 -4.61
CA THR A 16 20.42 9.58 -4.62
C THR A 16 20.98 9.67 -6.03
N ARG A 17 21.18 8.54 -6.71
CA ARG A 17 21.65 8.50 -8.10
C ARG A 17 20.71 9.24 -9.04
N TYR A 18 19.42 9.02 -8.91
CA TYR A 18 18.41 9.73 -9.69
C TYR A 18 18.47 11.25 -9.44
N SER A 19 18.57 11.70 -8.19
CA SER A 19 18.70 13.14 -7.89
C SER A 19 19.97 13.76 -8.44
N ILE A 20 21.09 13.02 -8.44
CA ILE A 20 22.37 13.46 -9.01
C ILE A 20 22.21 13.65 -10.52
N VAL A 21 21.69 12.64 -11.24
CA VAL A 21 21.49 12.73 -12.68
C VAL A 21 20.53 13.86 -13.03
N LYS A 22 19.45 14.04 -12.27
CA LYS A 22 18.49 15.13 -12.49
C LYS A 22 19.12 16.51 -12.32
N ALA A 23 19.93 16.72 -11.28
CA ALA A 23 20.66 17.97 -11.09
C ALA A 23 21.66 18.24 -12.22
N LEU A 24 22.32 17.19 -12.73
CA LEU A 24 23.27 17.27 -13.83
C LEU A 24 22.62 17.53 -15.20
N LEU A 25 21.31 17.26 -15.36
CA LEU A 25 20.55 17.66 -16.55
C LEU A 25 20.31 19.17 -16.59
N ASP A 26 20.24 19.83 -15.43
CA ASP A 26 20.02 21.28 -15.34
C ASP A 26 21.33 22.05 -15.51
N LYS A 27 22.42 21.57 -14.88
CA LYS A 27 23.72 22.26 -14.88
C LYS A 27 24.85 21.27 -14.63
N ARG A 28 26.01 21.48 -15.28
CA ARG A 28 27.26 20.79 -14.91
C ARG A 28 27.73 21.16 -13.49
N MET A 29 28.23 20.18 -12.74
CA MET A 29 28.59 20.36 -11.33
C MET A 29 29.82 19.55 -10.92
N THR A 30 30.45 19.94 -9.82
CA THR A 30 31.53 19.20 -9.17
C THR A 30 31.02 18.15 -8.18
N GLY A 31 31.90 17.22 -7.78
CA GLY A 31 31.61 16.23 -6.73
C GLY A 31 31.13 16.87 -5.41
N ASP A 32 31.74 17.99 -5.02
CA ASP A 32 31.41 18.68 -3.78
C ASP A 32 30.05 19.38 -3.84
N GLU A 33 29.70 19.98 -4.98
CA GLU A 33 28.38 20.58 -5.18
C GLU A 33 27.28 19.51 -5.19
N MET A 34 27.53 18.35 -5.81
CA MET A 34 26.61 17.21 -5.79
C MET A 34 26.42 16.64 -4.39
N ALA A 35 27.48 16.55 -3.58
CA ALA A 35 27.41 16.14 -2.18
C ALA A 35 26.48 17.03 -1.35
N LYS A 36 26.54 18.35 -1.57
CA LYS A 36 25.64 19.32 -0.92
C LYS A 36 24.18 19.13 -1.34
N ILE A 37 23.91 18.96 -2.64
CA ILE A 37 22.54 18.76 -3.14
C ILE A 37 21.95 17.44 -2.65
N ALA A 38 22.74 16.36 -2.69
CA ALA A 38 22.30 15.03 -2.28
C ALA A 38 22.17 14.89 -0.75
N GLY A 39 22.76 15.80 0.03
CA GLY A 39 22.85 15.69 1.48
C GLY A 39 23.65 14.46 1.92
N LYS A 40 24.72 14.13 1.19
CA LYS A 40 25.55 12.93 1.39
C LYS A 40 27.02 13.28 1.54
N ALA A 41 27.78 12.38 2.16
CA ALA A 41 29.24 12.48 2.19
C ALA A 41 29.81 12.38 0.77
N ARG A 42 30.92 13.08 0.52
CA ARG A 42 31.61 13.09 -0.78
C ARG A 42 31.96 11.69 -1.27
N SER A 43 32.47 10.83 -0.40
CA SER A 43 32.81 9.44 -0.73
C SER A 43 31.60 8.62 -1.20
N THR A 44 30.42 8.86 -0.60
CA THR A 44 29.16 8.23 -1.04
C THR A 44 28.77 8.70 -2.43
N VAL A 45 28.88 10.01 -2.70
CA VAL A 45 28.60 10.57 -4.03
C VAL A 45 29.58 10.07 -5.08
N GLU A 46 30.87 9.96 -4.76
CA GLU A 46 31.88 9.41 -5.67
C GLU A 46 31.58 7.94 -6.02
N SER A 47 31.11 7.14 -5.06
CA SER A 47 30.64 5.77 -5.32
C SER A 47 29.44 5.73 -6.28
N HIS A 48 28.46 6.63 -6.07
CA HIS A 48 27.33 6.77 -6.97
C HIS A 48 27.77 7.22 -8.38
N LEU A 49 28.68 8.19 -8.48
CA LEU A 49 29.21 8.69 -9.75
C LEU A 49 30.01 7.64 -10.51
N ALA A 50 30.78 6.80 -9.82
CA ALA A 50 31.50 5.69 -10.45
C ALA A 50 30.54 4.74 -11.18
N MET A 51 29.39 4.44 -10.57
CA MET A 51 28.35 3.63 -11.19
C MET A 51 27.69 4.35 -12.38
N LEU A 52 27.36 5.64 -12.23
CA LEU A 52 26.74 6.44 -13.29
C LEU A 52 27.67 6.63 -14.51
N LEU A 53 28.98 6.78 -14.28
CA LEU A 53 30.01 6.81 -15.32
C LEU A 53 30.10 5.46 -16.04
N ARG A 54 30.11 4.35 -15.30
CA ARG A 54 30.15 3.00 -15.88
C ARG A 54 28.96 2.73 -16.81
N LEU A 55 27.79 3.25 -16.46
CA LEU A 55 26.56 3.12 -17.23
C LEU A 55 26.40 4.21 -18.32
N ASN A 56 27.43 5.03 -18.55
CA ASN A 56 27.42 6.12 -19.53
C ASN A 56 26.25 7.12 -19.34
N LEU A 57 25.76 7.28 -18.11
CA LEU A 57 24.71 8.22 -17.75
C LEU A 57 25.29 9.62 -17.45
N VAL A 58 26.56 9.65 -17.05
CA VAL A 58 27.28 10.88 -16.71
C VAL A 58 28.64 10.82 -17.37
N THR A 59 29.14 11.96 -17.83
CA THR A 59 30.52 12.14 -18.27
C THR A 59 31.28 13.01 -17.27
N ARG A 60 32.61 12.94 -17.32
CA ARG A 60 33.48 13.81 -16.52
C ARG A 60 34.50 14.52 -17.40
N GLU A 61 34.77 15.77 -17.07
CA GLU A 61 35.80 16.58 -17.69
C GLU A 61 36.72 17.16 -16.60
N LEU A 62 38.03 17.11 -16.81
CA LEU A 62 38.99 17.75 -15.93
C LEU A 62 39.26 19.17 -16.43
N LYS A 63 38.87 20.16 -15.64
CA LYS A 63 39.11 21.58 -15.95
C LYS A 63 39.68 22.29 -14.73
N ASP A 64 40.77 23.01 -14.90
CA ASP A 64 41.43 23.77 -13.81
C ASP A 64 41.66 22.91 -12.55
N ARG A 65 42.18 21.69 -12.74
CA ARG A 65 42.42 20.67 -11.69
C ARG A 65 41.17 20.18 -10.94
N THR A 66 39.99 20.50 -11.45
CA THR A 66 38.71 20.12 -10.85
C THR A 66 37.91 19.24 -11.81
N TYR A 67 37.34 18.16 -11.30
CA TYR A 67 36.44 17.31 -12.09
C TYR A 67 35.03 17.90 -12.11
N TYR A 68 34.56 18.19 -13.31
CA TYR A 68 33.18 18.56 -13.59
C TYR A 68 32.46 17.38 -14.21
N TYR A 69 31.20 17.23 -13.84
CA TYR A 69 30.31 16.17 -14.32
C TYR A 69 29.15 16.77 -15.08
N GLU A 70 28.68 16.05 -16.10
CA GLU A 70 27.55 16.45 -16.94
C GLU A 70 26.72 15.21 -17.31
N ALA A 71 25.40 15.37 -17.41
CA ALA A 71 24.52 14.28 -17.83
C ALA A 71 24.63 14.04 -19.34
N THR A 72 24.67 12.77 -19.74
CA THR A 72 24.68 12.42 -21.17
C THR A 72 23.29 12.54 -21.80
N PRO A 73 23.19 12.64 -23.15
CA PRO A 73 21.91 12.54 -23.83
C PRO A 73 21.16 11.23 -23.53
N VAL A 74 21.91 10.14 -23.28
CA VAL A 74 21.36 8.84 -22.88
C VAL A 74 20.66 8.95 -21.53
N ALA A 75 21.28 9.61 -20.55
CA ALA A 75 20.66 9.83 -19.25
C ALA A 75 19.37 10.65 -19.34
N LYS A 76 19.31 11.66 -20.20
CA LYS A 76 18.09 12.44 -20.41
C LYS A 76 16.91 11.54 -20.84
N GLY A 77 17.13 10.68 -21.85
CA GLY A 77 16.08 9.76 -22.31
C GLY A 77 15.61 8.78 -21.24
N TRP A 78 16.53 8.28 -20.40
CA TRP A 78 16.17 7.41 -19.29
C TRP A 78 15.44 8.13 -18.15
N VAL A 79 15.84 9.36 -17.81
CA VAL A 79 15.13 10.18 -16.82
C VAL A 79 13.72 10.51 -17.31
N GLU A 80 13.53 10.86 -18.57
CA GLU A 80 12.18 11.07 -19.14
C GLU A 80 11.32 9.80 -19.09
N LYS A 81 11.91 8.64 -19.37
CA LYS A 81 11.24 7.34 -19.27
C LYS A 81 10.86 7.01 -17.81
N VAL A 82 11.75 7.27 -16.86
CA VAL A 82 11.48 7.10 -15.43
C VAL A 82 10.41 8.09 -14.97
N ASP A 83 10.47 9.36 -15.39
CA ASP A 83 9.50 10.39 -15.01
C ASP A 83 8.12 10.11 -15.59
N SER A 84 8.04 9.62 -16.83
CA SER A 84 6.78 9.18 -17.44
C SER A 84 6.22 7.93 -16.76
N SER A 85 7.08 6.97 -16.33
CA SER A 85 6.68 5.83 -15.50
C SER A 85 6.19 6.29 -14.13
N ILE A 86 6.89 7.22 -13.47
CA ILE A 86 6.49 7.80 -12.19
C ILE A 86 5.21 8.64 -12.35
N ALA A 87 4.96 9.27 -13.50
CA ALA A 87 3.72 10.01 -13.75
C ALA A 87 2.53 9.05 -14.00
N HIS A 88 2.76 7.95 -14.70
CA HIS A 88 1.77 6.87 -14.89
C HIS A 88 1.50 6.12 -13.59
N ASP A 89 2.55 5.73 -12.87
CA ASP A 89 2.49 5.11 -11.55
C ASP A 89 2.03 6.11 -10.50
N GLY A 90 2.25 7.40 -10.69
CA GLY A 90 1.78 8.50 -9.85
C GLY A 90 0.27 8.65 -9.94
N LYS A 91 -0.30 8.53 -11.16
CA LYS A 91 -1.75 8.38 -11.36
C LYS A 91 -2.29 7.05 -10.80
N ALA A 92 -1.48 5.99 -10.77
CA ALA A 92 -1.83 4.72 -10.12
C ALA A 92 -1.64 4.75 -8.57
N MET A 93 -0.73 5.57 -8.05
CA MET A 93 -0.41 5.76 -6.63
C MET A 93 -1.35 6.75 -5.95
N THR A 94 -1.84 7.77 -6.65
CA THR A 94 -2.96 8.59 -6.16
C THR A 94 -4.22 7.75 -5.96
N LYS A 95 -4.37 6.66 -6.73
CA LYS A 95 -5.45 5.68 -6.54
C LYS A 95 -5.18 4.65 -5.44
N ARG A 96 -3.95 4.55 -4.93
CA ARG A 96 -3.53 3.53 -3.95
C ARG A 96 -3.51 4.04 -2.49
N ASN A 97 -3.53 5.35 -2.29
CA ASN A 97 -3.49 6.01 -0.98
C ASN A 97 -4.79 6.68 -0.56
N GLU A 98 -5.85 6.61 -1.37
CA GLU A 98 -7.17 6.75 -0.77
C GLU A 98 -7.33 5.55 0.17
N PRO A 99 -7.53 5.76 1.49
CA PRO A 99 -7.94 4.66 2.35
C PRO A 99 -9.16 4.06 1.67
N ASP A 100 -9.02 2.81 1.24
CA ASP A 100 -10.10 2.08 0.58
C ASP A 100 -11.23 1.91 1.60
N LEU A 101 -12.01 2.99 1.74
CA LEU A 101 -13.08 3.19 2.69
C LEU A 101 -14.24 2.26 2.35
N THR A 102 -14.32 1.84 1.09
CA THR A 102 -15.31 0.86 0.64
C THR A 102 -15.20 -0.44 1.45
N TRP A 103 -13.99 -0.88 1.82
CA TRP A 103 -13.79 -2.04 2.69
C TRP A 103 -14.14 -1.80 4.14
N LEU A 104 -13.95 -0.58 4.63
CA LEU A 104 -14.31 -0.23 6.00
C LEU A 104 -15.84 -0.18 6.16
N TYR A 105 -16.55 0.27 5.13
CA TYR A 105 -18.01 0.40 5.13
C TYR A 105 -18.75 -0.80 4.54
N ALA A 106 -18.10 -1.72 3.81
CA ALA A 106 -18.72 -2.95 3.32
C ALA A 106 -19.46 -3.78 4.39
N PRO A 107 -19.00 -3.84 5.66
CA PRO A 107 -19.72 -4.54 6.72
C PRO A 107 -20.98 -3.82 7.20
N VAL A 108 -21.13 -2.53 6.92
CA VAL A 108 -22.28 -1.72 7.37
C VAL A 108 -23.60 -2.19 6.75
N PRO A 109 -23.76 -2.27 5.41
CA PRO A 109 -25.00 -2.78 4.83
C PRO A 109 -25.26 -4.24 5.20
N ILE A 110 -24.22 -5.05 5.39
CA ILE A 110 -24.34 -6.46 5.84
C ILE A 110 -24.90 -6.51 7.27
N GLY A 111 -24.36 -5.68 8.18
CA GLY A 111 -24.82 -5.61 9.56
C GLY A 111 -26.25 -5.09 9.69
N ILE A 112 -26.61 -4.05 8.93
CA ILE A 112 -27.98 -3.52 8.88
C ILE A 112 -28.94 -4.57 8.31
N PHE A 113 -28.57 -5.21 7.19
CA PHE A 113 -29.39 -6.26 6.59
C PHE A 113 -29.61 -7.45 7.53
N TYR A 114 -28.57 -7.86 8.27
CA TYR A 114 -28.69 -8.90 9.29
C TYR A 114 -29.72 -8.53 10.36
N VAL A 115 -29.62 -7.33 10.93
CA VAL A 115 -30.53 -6.86 11.98
C VAL A 115 -31.97 -6.78 11.47
N LEU A 116 -32.19 -6.23 10.27
CA LEU A 116 -33.52 -6.14 9.68
C LEU A 116 -34.09 -7.52 9.33
N SER A 117 -33.28 -8.42 8.77
CA SER A 117 -33.73 -9.78 8.44
C SER A 117 -34.11 -10.55 9.70
N ASN A 118 -33.32 -10.42 10.77
CA ASN A 118 -33.57 -11.06 12.05
C ASN A 118 -34.81 -10.49 12.76
N ALA A 119 -35.12 -9.20 12.54
CA ALA A 119 -36.29 -8.54 13.12
C ALA A 119 -37.59 -8.82 12.35
N TYR A 120 -37.55 -8.90 11.01
CA TYR A 120 -38.75 -8.89 10.16
C TYR A 120 -38.98 -10.15 9.32
N LEU A 121 -37.96 -10.96 9.06
CA LEU A 121 -38.07 -12.13 8.20
C LEU A 121 -38.04 -13.42 9.01
N MET A 122 -36.84 -13.84 9.42
CA MET A 122 -36.60 -15.07 10.17
C MET A 122 -35.36 -14.90 11.04
N PRO A 123 -35.34 -15.50 12.25
CA PRO A 123 -34.17 -15.44 13.10
C PRO A 123 -33.02 -16.20 12.45
N VAL A 124 -32.01 -15.47 11.95
CA VAL A 124 -30.80 -16.04 11.35
C VAL A 124 -29.69 -16.01 12.38
N HIS A 125 -28.99 -17.13 12.58
CA HIS A 125 -27.89 -17.16 13.53
C HIS A 125 -26.72 -16.31 13.03
N ILE A 126 -26.20 -15.40 13.88
CA ILE A 126 -25.12 -14.44 13.55
C ILE A 126 -23.85 -15.08 12.99
N LEU A 127 -23.60 -16.35 13.29
CA LEU A 127 -22.44 -17.08 12.75
C LEU A 127 -22.46 -17.20 11.22
N ILE A 128 -23.64 -17.32 10.60
CA ILE A 128 -23.77 -17.48 9.14
C ILE A 128 -23.20 -16.27 8.39
N PRO A 129 -23.66 -15.02 8.62
CA PRO A 129 -23.07 -13.84 7.96
C PRO A 129 -21.62 -13.59 8.39
N SER A 130 -21.25 -13.99 9.61
CA SER A 130 -19.87 -13.84 10.11
C SER A 130 -18.88 -14.73 9.37
N VAL A 131 -19.25 -15.97 9.07
CA VAL A 131 -18.44 -16.90 8.26
C VAL A 131 -18.30 -16.39 6.84
N LEU A 132 -19.38 -15.87 6.23
CA LEU A 132 -19.33 -15.25 4.90
C LEU A 132 -18.36 -14.05 4.87
N LEU A 133 -18.39 -13.20 5.90
CA LEU A 133 -17.47 -12.09 6.04
C LEU A 133 -16.00 -12.56 6.15
N GLY A 134 -15.77 -13.67 6.85
CA GLY A 134 -14.47 -14.34 6.93
C GLY A 134 -13.97 -14.89 5.59
N LEU A 135 -14.85 -15.54 4.83
CA LEU A 135 -14.55 -16.07 3.50
C LEU A 135 -14.21 -14.94 2.52
N ILE A 136 -15.02 -13.88 2.49
CA ILE A 136 -14.77 -12.68 1.68
C ILE A 136 -13.42 -12.07 2.08
N GLY A 137 -13.16 -11.95 3.39
CA GLY A 137 -11.90 -11.41 3.90
C GLY A 137 -10.66 -12.24 3.55
N ALA A 138 -10.79 -13.56 3.34
CA ALA A 138 -9.67 -14.42 2.97
C ALA A 138 -9.21 -14.29 1.51
N PHE A 139 -10.05 -13.80 0.60
CA PHE A 139 -9.62 -13.45 -0.76
C PHE A 139 -8.61 -12.28 -0.76
N PHE A 140 -8.60 -11.45 0.29
CA PHE A 140 -7.67 -10.34 0.42
C PHE A 140 -6.41 -10.81 1.12
N ARG A 141 -5.44 -11.22 0.29
CA ARG A 141 -4.12 -11.75 0.69
C ARG A 141 -3.34 -10.84 1.66
N ASN A 142 -3.72 -9.58 1.81
CA ASN A 142 -3.01 -8.58 2.60
C ASN A 142 -3.81 -8.04 3.80
N SER A 143 -3.25 -8.36 4.98
CA SER A 143 -3.46 -7.77 6.30
C SER A 143 -4.66 -8.24 7.12
N PHE A 144 -4.40 -9.14 8.06
CA PHE A 144 -5.20 -9.41 9.26
C PHE A 144 -5.73 -8.12 9.93
N LYS A 145 -4.95 -7.03 9.89
CA LYS A 145 -5.36 -5.71 10.38
C LYS A 145 -6.62 -5.16 9.70
N LYS A 146 -6.83 -5.42 8.41
CA LYS A 146 -8.03 -4.98 7.68
C LYS A 146 -9.27 -5.77 8.10
N LEU A 147 -9.12 -7.09 8.20
CA LEU A 147 -10.16 -8.01 8.70
C LEU A 147 -10.55 -7.68 10.14
N PHE A 148 -9.57 -7.34 10.99
CA PHE A 148 -9.85 -6.92 12.36
C PHE A 148 -10.65 -5.60 12.43
N ARG A 149 -10.29 -4.60 11.60
CA ARG A 149 -11.04 -3.33 11.52
C ARG A 149 -12.47 -3.54 11.01
N SER A 150 -12.68 -4.40 10.02
CA SER A 150 -14.02 -4.67 9.50
C SER A 150 -14.90 -5.38 10.53
N ILE A 151 -14.34 -6.29 11.34
CA ILE A 151 -15.06 -6.93 12.46
C ILE A 151 -15.51 -5.89 13.50
N ILE A 152 -14.65 -4.94 13.86
CA ILE A 152 -15.02 -3.86 14.79
C ILE A 152 -16.19 -3.04 14.23
N VAL A 153 -16.10 -2.61 12.97
CA VAL A 153 -17.15 -1.80 12.33
C VAL A 153 -18.45 -2.58 12.18
N ALA A 154 -18.41 -3.85 11.79
CA ALA A 154 -19.59 -4.72 11.72
C ALA A 154 -20.29 -4.82 13.08
N SER A 155 -19.52 -5.07 14.13
CA SER A 155 -20.04 -5.26 15.49
C SER A 155 -20.66 -3.98 16.04
N ALA A 156 -20.00 -2.83 15.79
CA ALA A 156 -20.53 -1.52 16.15
C ALA A 156 -21.83 -1.20 15.39
N THR A 157 -21.87 -1.52 14.09
CA THR A 157 -23.06 -1.31 13.25
C THR A 157 -24.24 -2.12 13.76
N ILE A 158 -24.04 -3.41 14.04
CA ILE A 158 -25.10 -4.30 14.54
C ILE A 158 -25.62 -3.78 15.90
N ALA A 159 -24.72 -3.41 16.82
CA ALA A 159 -25.11 -2.88 18.12
C ALA A 159 -25.93 -1.58 17.99
N LEU A 160 -25.50 -0.64 17.13
CA LEU A 160 -26.21 0.61 16.88
C LEU A 160 -27.53 0.41 16.14
N ALA A 161 -27.58 -0.48 15.14
CA ALA A 161 -28.81 -0.77 14.39
C ALA A 161 -29.88 -1.47 15.24
N THR A 162 -29.47 -2.15 16.32
CA THR A 162 -30.39 -2.78 17.27
C THR A 162 -31.04 -1.76 18.21
N PHE A 163 -30.39 -0.62 18.47
CA PHE A 163 -30.89 0.42 19.38
C PHE A 163 -32.30 0.93 19.07
N PRO A 164 -32.65 1.34 17.83
CA PRO A 164 -34.00 1.82 17.52
C PRO A 164 -35.07 0.73 17.57
N ILE A 165 -34.71 -0.54 17.36
CA ILE A 165 -35.66 -1.67 17.34
C ILE A 165 -36.17 -1.99 18.75
N ILE A 166 -35.30 -1.87 19.76
CA ILE A 166 -35.62 -2.22 21.15
C ILE A 166 -36.17 -0.99 21.92
N GLY A 167 -36.31 0.17 21.26
CA GLY A 167 -36.88 1.37 21.89
C GLY A 167 -35.92 2.12 22.80
N GLY A 168 -34.61 2.01 22.55
CA GLY A 168 -33.56 2.62 23.35
C GLY A 168 -33.02 1.69 24.44
N LEU A 169 -31.69 1.60 24.53
CA LEU A 169 -30.98 0.76 25.49
C LEU A 169 -30.06 1.60 26.37
N PRO A 170 -29.94 1.30 27.68
CA PRO A 170 -28.90 1.88 28.51
C PRO A 170 -27.51 1.50 27.97
N LEU A 171 -26.53 2.37 28.19
CA LEU A 171 -25.17 2.24 27.65
C LEU A 171 -24.50 0.89 27.98
N ILE A 172 -24.79 0.34 29.16
CA ILE A 172 -24.27 -0.97 29.62
C ILE A 172 -24.83 -2.13 28.78
N GLN A 173 -26.09 -2.05 28.36
CA GLN A 173 -26.67 -3.09 27.50
C GLN A 173 -26.15 -2.98 26.07
N LEU A 174 -25.95 -1.75 25.57
CA LEU A 174 -25.35 -1.52 24.25
C LEU A 174 -23.90 -2.03 24.19
N SER A 175 -23.09 -1.79 25.23
CA SER A 175 -21.73 -2.32 25.31
C SER A 175 -21.73 -3.85 25.40
N THR A 176 -22.67 -4.45 26.14
CA THR A 176 -22.82 -5.91 26.22
C THR A 176 -23.16 -6.51 24.86
N ILE A 177 -24.13 -5.93 24.14
CA ILE A 177 -24.49 -6.36 22.78
C ILE A 177 -23.29 -6.24 21.84
N PHE A 178 -22.53 -5.15 21.93
CA PHE A 178 -21.32 -4.97 21.14
C PHE A 178 -20.29 -6.08 21.40
N VAL A 179 -19.99 -6.38 22.67
CA VAL A 179 -18.99 -7.40 23.04
C VAL A 179 -19.42 -8.79 22.57
N VAL A 180 -20.69 -9.16 22.81
CA VAL A 180 -21.23 -10.47 22.39
C VAL A 180 -21.19 -10.59 20.87
N THR A 181 -21.67 -9.57 20.16
CA THR A 181 -21.63 -9.50 18.70
C THR A 181 -20.21 -9.59 18.17
N PHE A 182 -19.27 -8.85 18.78
CA PHE A 182 -17.87 -8.86 18.42
C PHE A 182 -17.26 -10.26 18.55
N MET A 183 -17.53 -10.98 19.64
CA MET A 183 -17.04 -12.35 19.80
C MET A 183 -17.56 -13.27 18.70
N PHE A 184 -18.86 -13.25 18.41
CA PHE A 184 -19.44 -14.13 17.39
C PHE A 184 -18.98 -13.78 15.98
N VAL A 185 -18.90 -12.48 15.65
CA VAL A 185 -18.40 -12.01 14.36
C VAL A 185 -16.93 -12.36 14.19
N PHE A 186 -16.13 -12.20 15.24
CA PHE A 186 -14.72 -12.59 15.22
C PHE A 186 -14.53 -14.09 15.02
N ILE A 187 -15.24 -14.93 15.79
CA ILE A 187 -15.16 -16.39 15.68
C ILE A 187 -15.58 -16.84 14.27
N GLY A 188 -16.74 -16.39 13.78
CA GLY A 188 -17.22 -16.74 12.46
C GLY A 188 -16.27 -16.30 11.35
N ALA A 189 -15.78 -15.05 11.41
CA ALA A 189 -14.85 -14.52 10.43
C ALA A 189 -13.51 -15.27 10.45
N PHE A 190 -13.02 -15.64 11.63
CA PHE A 190 -11.79 -16.42 11.78
C PHE A 190 -11.93 -17.84 11.21
N ILE A 191 -13.06 -18.52 11.49
CA ILE A 191 -13.36 -19.85 10.94
C ILE A 191 -13.40 -19.79 9.41
N GLY A 192 -14.17 -18.85 8.84
CA GLY A 192 -14.25 -18.67 7.40
C GLY A 192 -12.88 -18.37 6.77
N TRP A 193 -12.11 -17.50 7.43
CA TRP A 193 -10.76 -17.16 6.95
C TRP A 193 -9.81 -18.36 6.97
N ALA A 194 -9.78 -19.11 8.07
CA ALA A 194 -8.93 -20.28 8.23
C ALA A 194 -9.30 -21.40 7.25
N ALA A 195 -10.60 -21.67 7.08
CA ALA A 195 -11.11 -22.69 6.16
C ALA A 195 -10.69 -22.43 4.70
N LEU A 196 -10.84 -21.18 4.22
CA LEU A 196 -10.45 -20.82 2.86
C LEU A 196 -8.93 -20.87 2.66
N LYS A 197 -8.16 -20.44 3.67
CA LYS A 197 -6.70 -20.47 3.62
C LYS A 197 -6.15 -21.88 3.61
N LEU A 198 -6.79 -22.80 4.34
CA LEU A 198 -6.53 -24.24 4.27
C LEU A 198 -6.88 -24.78 2.89
N ALA A 199 -8.05 -24.47 2.34
CA ALA A 199 -8.45 -24.90 1.00
C ALA A 199 -7.40 -24.50 -0.06
N PHE A 200 -6.97 -23.24 -0.07
CA PHE A 200 -5.93 -22.77 -1.00
C PHE A 200 -4.57 -23.44 -0.84
N LYS A 201 -4.25 -23.98 0.34
CA LYS A 201 -3.00 -24.71 0.58
C LYS A 201 -3.03 -26.13 0.01
N TYR A 202 -4.21 -26.74 -0.09
CA TYR A 202 -4.40 -28.14 -0.51
C TYR A 202 -5.01 -28.29 -1.91
N LEU A 203 -5.32 -27.20 -2.60
CA LEU A 203 -5.74 -27.22 -4.00
C LEU A 203 -4.53 -27.55 -4.91
N PRO A 204 -4.59 -28.63 -5.72
CA PRO A 204 -3.56 -28.91 -6.72
C PRO A 204 -3.49 -27.75 -7.72
N LYS A 205 -2.27 -27.30 -8.01
CA LYS A 205 -2.00 -26.24 -9.00
C LYS A 205 -2.28 -26.72 -10.41
#